data_AF-A0A2U3R8W3-F1
#
_entry.id   AF-A0A2U3R8W3-F1
#
_cell.length_a   1.000
_cell.length_b   1.000
_cell.length_c   1.000
_cell.angle_alpha   90.00
_cell.angle_beta   90.00
_cell.angle_gamma   90.00
#
_symmetry.space_group_name_H-M   'P 1'
#
loop_
_entity.id
_entity.type
_entity.pdbx_description
1 polymer ?
#
loop_
_entity_poly.entity_id
_entity_poly.type
_entity_poly.pdbx_seq_one_letter_code
_entity_poly.pdbx_strand_id
1 'polypeptide(L)' 'MKFDQIKELKDEKFSRLTGVRSGTFAKIVDILRKDDGLKKLKDGRKNKLNLGEQLLMVLDLI' A
#
# COMPACT_ATOMS: atom_id res chain seq x y z
N MET A 1 9.52 7.68 -3.48
CA MET A 1 9.47 7.57 -2.00
C MET A 1 9.24 6.11 -1.64
N LYS A 2 9.91 5.56 -0.63
CA LYS A 2 9.68 4.16 -0.23
C LYS A 2 8.50 4.09 0.72
N PHE A 3 7.60 3.12 0.53
CA PHE A 3 6.44 2.90 1.39
C PHE A 3 6.83 2.81 2.88
N ASP A 4 7.98 2.19 3.19
CA ASP A 4 8.50 2.08 4.56
C ASP A 4 8.69 3.44 5.26
N GLN A 5 9.14 4.47 4.54
CA GLN A 5 9.31 5.82 5.11
C GLN A 5 7.98 6.47 5.46
N ILE A 6 6.95 6.22 4.65
CA ILE A 6 5.62 6.80 4.84
C ILE A 6 4.92 6.04 5.97
N LYS A 7 5.10 4.71 6.05
CA LYS A 7 4.55 3.86 7.12
C LYS A 7 5.10 4.22 8.52
N GLU A 8 6.33 4.73 8.62
CA GLU A 8 6.90 5.22 9.89
C GLU A 8 6.38 6.61 10.32
N LEU A 9 5.59 7.30 9.48
CA LEU A 9 5.00 8.58 9.85
C LEU A 9 3.85 8.41 10.84
N LYS A 10 3.75 9.35 11.78
CA LYS A 10 2.55 9.50 12.62
C LYS A 10 1.31 9.74 11.75
N ASP A 11 0.16 9.21 12.22
CA ASP A 11 -1.14 9.27 11.53
C ASP A 11 -1.49 10.66 10.97
N GLU A 12 -1.17 11.71 11.72
CA GLU A 12 -1.45 13.08 11.31
C GLU A 12 -0.66 13.49 10.06
N LYS A 13 0.66 13.23 10.05
CA LYS A 13 1.51 13.48 8.88
C LYS A 13 1.17 12.54 7.73
N PHE A 14 0.85 11.28 8.03
CA PHE A 14 0.42 10.29 7.05
C PHE A 14 -0.86 10.74 6.35
N SER A 15 -1.87 11.22 7.07
CA SER A 15 -3.13 11.66 6.48
C SER A 15 -2.98 12.97 5.69
N ARG A 16 -2.09 13.87 6.11
CA ARG A 16 -1.77 15.08 5.34
C ARG A 16 -1.06 14.76 4.03
N LEU A 17 -0.14 13.80 4.07
CA LEU A 17 0.58 13.35 2.88
C LEU A 17 -0.35 12.57 1.98
N THR A 18 -0.99 11.52 2.49
CA THR A 18 -1.74 10.56 1.68
C THR A 18 -3.20 10.91 1.41
N GLY A 19 -3.77 11.88 2.12
CA GLY A 19 -5.21 12.17 2.09
C GLY A 19 -6.08 11.09 2.73
N VAL A 20 -5.49 9.99 3.22
CA VAL A 20 -6.19 8.85 3.79
C VAL A 20 -5.70 8.60 5.22
N ARG A 21 -6.62 8.24 6.12
CA ARG A 21 -6.25 7.78 7.48
C ARG A 21 -5.40 6.52 7.40
N SER A 22 -4.37 6.41 8.25
CA SER A 22 -3.46 5.26 8.24
C SER A 22 -4.21 3.92 8.40
N GLY A 23 -5.24 3.89 9.25
CA GLY A 23 -6.05 2.69 9.48
C GLY A 23 -6.88 2.27 8.28
N THR A 24 -7.30 3.21 7.43
CA THR A 24 -8.01 2.89 6.18
C THR A 24 -7.03 2.37 5.15
N PHE A 25 -5.86 3.01 5.05
CA PHE A 25 -4.77 2.54 4.21
C PHE A 25 -4.35 1.11 4.57
N ALA A 26 -4.19 0.81 5.87
CA ALA A 26 -3.86 -0.53 6.35
C ALA A 26 -4.92 -1.57 5.97
N LYS A 27 -6.22 -1.24 6.06
CA LYS A 27 -7.31 -2.13 5.63
C LYS A 27 -7.27 -2.41 4.13
N ILE A 28 -7.00 -1.39 3.30
CA ILE A 28 -6.90 -1.56 1.84
C ILE A 28 -5.71 -2.45 1.50
N VAL A 29 -4.55 -2.25 2.15
CA VAL A 29 -3.38 -3.12 1.97
C VAL A 29 -3.66 -4.55 2.43
N ASP A 30 -4.40 -4.75 3.51
CA ASP A 30 -4.76 -6.09 3.99
C ASP A 30 -5.69 -6.83 3.01
N ILE A 31 -6.68 -6.13 2.43
CA ILE A 31 -7.56 -6.65 1.38
C ILE A 31 -6.73 -7.00 0.14
N LEU A 32 -5.88 -6.08 -0.32
CA LEU A 32 -5.00 -6.30 -1.47
C LEU A 32 -4.03 -7.46 -1.24
N ARG A 33 -3.51 -7.63 -0.02
CA ARG A 33 -2.62 -8.74 0.34
C ARG A 33 -3.34 -10.09 0.27
N LYS A 34 -4.60 -10.16 0.71
CA LYS A 34 -5.43 -11.35 0.60
C LYS A 34 -5.70 -11.71 -0.86
N ASP A 35 -5.98 -10.70 -1.69
CA ASP A 35 -6.24 -10.89 -3.12
C ASP A 35 -4.97 -11.26 -3.91
N ASP A 36 -3.83 -10.62 -3.61
CA ASP A 36 -2.53 -10.93 -4.23
C ASP A 36 -2.04 -12.31 -3.84
N GLY A 37 -2.25 -12.75 -2.59
CA GLY A 37 -1.97 -14.12 -2.17
C GLY A 37 -2.74 -15.17 -2.99
N LEU A 38 -3.98 -14.85 -3.36
CA LEU A 38 -4.82 -15.67 -4.23
C LEU A 38 -4.37 -15.61 -5.70
N LYS A 39 -3.98 -14.43 -6.19
CA LYS A 39 -3.49 -14.24 -7.57
C LYS A 39 -2.11 -14.85 -7.81
N LYS A 40 -1.17 -14.73 -6.87
CA LYS A 40 0.18 -15.33 -6.98
C LYS A 40 0.18 -16.85 -6.94
N LEU A 41 -0.85 -17.45 -6.36
CA LEU A 41 -1.05 -18.90 -6.39
C LEU A 41 -1.42 -19.39 -7.81
N LYS A 42 -1.98 -18.50 -8.64
CA LYS A 42 -2.33 -18.77 -10.05
C LYS A 42 -1.28 -18.27 -11.04
N ASP A 43 -0.67 -17.13 -10.76
CA ASP A 43 0.23 -16.41 -11.64
C ASP A 43 1.60 -16.37 -10.97
N GLY A 44 2.51 -17.29 -11.33
CA GLY A 44 3.82 -17.47 -10.68
C GLY A 44 4.79 -16.28 -10.79
N ARG A 45 4.30 -15.09 -11.18
CA ARG A 45 5.08 -13.90 -11.43
C ARG A 45 5.20 -13.06 -10.15
N LYS A 46 6.43 -12.86 -9.69
CA LYS A 46 6.71 -11.94 -8.58
C LYS A 46 6.57 -10.49 -9.07
N ASN A 47 5.57 -9.76 -8.56
CA ASN A 47 5.48 -8.31 -8.76
C ASN A 47 6.77 -7.62 -8.28
N LYS A 48 7.28 -6.69 -9.09
CA LYS A 48 8.50 -5.90 -8.84
C LYS A 48 8.32 -4.84 -7.76
N LEU A 49 7.08 -4.44 -7.48
CA LEU A 49 6.71 -3.41 -6.49
C LEU A 49 5.94 -4.03 -5.32
N ASN A 50 6.10 -3.46 -4.13
CA ASN A 50 5.29 -3.84 -2.97
C ASN A 50 3.85 -3.32 -3.12
N LEU A 51 2.86 -4.05 -2.61
CA LEU A 51 1.44 -3.66 -2.67
C LEU A 51 1.17 -2.25 -2.12
N GLY A 52 1.87 -1.88 -1.04
CA GLY A 52 1.78 -0.53 -0.47
C GLY A 52 2.28 0.56 -1.41
N GLU A 53 3.32 0.26 -2.21
CA GLU A 53 3.86 1.17 -3.23
C GLU A 53 2.93 1.28 -4.43
N GLN A 54 2.33 0.17 -4.87
CA GLN A 54 1.30 0.20 -5.92
C GLN A 54 0.08 1.03 -5.48
N LEU A 55 -0.34 0.90 -4.22
CA LEU A 55 -1.45 1.68 -3.69
C LEU A 55 -1.13 3.18 -3.64
N LEU A 56 0.11 3.53 -3.26
CA LEU A 56 0.59 4.92 -3.29
C LEU A 56 0.60 5.52 -4.71
N MET A 57 1.00 4.73 -5.72
CA MET A 57 0.93 5.17 -7.13
C MET A 57 -0.52 5.41 -7.59
N VAL A 58 -1.46 4.54 -7.20
CA VAL A 58 -2.89 4.70 -7.56
C VAL A 58 -3.51 5.93 -6.93
N LEU A 59 -3.04 6.31 -5.74
CA LEU A 59 -3.47 7.52 -5.05
C LEU A 59 -2.78 8.79 -5.56
N ASP A 60 -1.97 8.70 -6.63
CA ASP A 60 -1.25 9.84 -7.23
C ASP A 60 -0.36 10.61 -6.22
N LEU A 61 0.09 9.91 -5.18
CA LEU A 61 0.91 10.46 -4.10
C LEU A 61 2.41 10.40 -4.39
N ILE A 62 2.78 9.77 -5.50
CA ILE A 62 4.16 9.56 -5.98
C ILE A 62 4.18 9.68 -7.49
#